data_AF-A0A447S037-F1
#
_entry.id   AF-A0A447S037-F1
#
_cell.length_a   1.000
_cell.length_b   1.000
_cell.length_c   1.000
_cell.angle_alpha   90.00
_cell.angle_beta   90.00
_cell.angle_gamma   90.00
#
_symmetry.space_group_name_H-M   'P 1'
#
loop_
_entity.id
_entity.type
_entity.pdbx_description
1 polymer ?
#
loop_
_entity_poly.entity_id
_entity_poly.type
_entity_poly.pdbx_seq_one_letter_code
_entity_poly.pdbx_strand_id
1 'polypeptide(L)'
;MLRLLAWIKYADERLQFTRGLSSDDEPELWLLNDHLGVDLWIELGLPDERRIKKACSRAQAVALFAYNSRAAEIWWQQNQSKLAAYPKLTIWYLDDAQLALLSAFADRTMTLQATLQEGSIWLSDARNNLEIQLTAWQASA
;
A
#
# COMPACT_ATOMS: atom_id res chain seq x y z
N MET A 1 -0.50 6.09 -9.59
CA MET A 1 -1.80 5.53 -9.19
C MET A 1 -1.74 4.58 -8.01
N LEU A 2 -0.73 3.70 -7.86
CA LEU A 2 -0.67 2.77 -6.72
C LEU A 2 -0.69 3.47 -5.34
N ARG A 3 0.02 4.59 -5.17
CA ARG A 3 -0.04 5.41 -3.94
C ARG A 3 -1.45 5.91 -3.63
N LEU A 4 -2.23 6.25 -4.66
CA LEU A 4 -3.61 6.70 -4.50
C LEU A 4 -4.54 5.54 -4.17
N LEU A 5 -4.34 4.36 -4.76
CA LEU A 5 -5.06 3.15 -4.35
C LEU A 5 -4.79 2.80 -2.88
N ALA A 6 -3.53 2.91 -2.45
CA ALA A 6 -3.16 2.70 -1.05
C ALA A 6 -3.85 3.71 -0.12
N TRP A 7 -3.92 4.98 -0.54
CA TRP A 7 -4.71 6.00 0.16
C TRP A 7 -6.19 5.62 0.22
N ILE A 8 -6.81 5.21 -0.89
CA ILE A 8 -8.23 4.81 -0.96
C ILE A 8 -8.53 3.65 -0.01
N LYS A 9 -7.65 2.65 0.05
CA LYS A 9 -7.82 1.48 0.93
C LYS A 9 -7.78 1.84 2.42
N TYR A 10 -7.00 2.85 2.78
CA TYR A 10 -6.77 3.28 4.16
C TYR A 10 -7.28 4.70 4.39
N ALA A 11 -8.28 5.15 3.62
CA ALA A 11 -8.66 6.55 3.54
C ALA A 11 -9.04 7.10 4.91
N ASP A 12 -8.33 8.15 5.31
CA ASP A 12 -8.51 8.87 6.57
C ASP A 12 -8.12 10.34 6.31
N GLU A 13 -8.80 11.27 6.97
CA GLU A 13 -8.56 12.71 6.81
C GLU A 13 -7.13 13.14 7.20
N ARG A 14 -6.47 12.37 8.08
CA ARG A 14 -5.10 12.60 8.54
C ARG A 14 -4.06 11.81 7.75
N LEU A 15 -4.47 10.96 6.81
CA LEU A 15 -3.54 10.20 5.98
C LEU A 15 -2.87 11.12 4.95
N GLN A 16 -1.55 11.29 5.06
CA GLN A 16 -0.77 12.22 4.27
C GLN A 16 0.24 11.50 3.38
N PHE A 17 0.39 11.99 2.14
CA PHE A 17 1.53 11.63 1.29
C PHE A 17 2.80 12.30 1.79
N THR A 18 3.92 11.59 1.69
CA THR A 18 5.23 12.15 2.04
C THR A 18 6.14 12.17 0.81
N ARG A 19 7.43 12.50 0.99
CA ARG A 19 8.43 12.41 -0.07
C ARG A 19 8.81 10.96 -0.41
N GLY A 20 8.48 9.99 0.44
CA GLY A 20 8.62 8.56 0.19
C GLY A 20 9.99 8.19 -0.38
N LEU A 21 10.02 7.68 -1.61
CA LEU A 21 11.23 7.30 -2.39
C LEU A 21 12.40 8.30 -2.40
N SER A 22 12.18 9.56 -2.05
CA SER A 22 13.24 10.58 -1.93
C SER A 22 13.80 10.75 -0.51
N SER A 23 13.37 9.92 0.45
CA SER A 23 13.78 9.98 1.86
C SER A 23 13.84 8.59 2.49
N ASP A 24 14.98 8.25 3.06
CA ASP A 24 15.16 7.01 3.82
C ASP A 24 14.39 6.99 5.15
N ASP A 25 13.80 8.12 5.58
CA ASP A 25 13.13 8.27 6.87
C ASP A 25 11.62 8.38 6.79
N GLU A 26 11.04 8.59 5.61
CA GLU A 26 9.59 8.77 5.44
C GLU A 26 8.96 7.62 4.62
N PRO A 27 7.75 7.16 4.97
CA PRO A 27 6.97 6.20 4.17
C PRO A 27 6.44 6.82 2.88
N GLU A 28 5.77 6.06 2.03
CA GLU A 28 5.00 6.67 0.94
C GLU A 28 3.81 7.47 1.45
N LEU A 29 3.13 6.95 2.48
CA LEU A 29 2.07 7.65 3.21
C LEU A 29 2.13 7.31 4.69
N TRP A 30 1.67 8.23 5.53
CA TRP A 30 1.50 7.97 6.95
C TRP A 30 0.25 8.59 7.54
N LEU A 31 -0.23 7.98 8.61
CA LEU A 31 -1.23 8.55 9.49
C LEU A 31 -0.53 8.86 10.81
N LEU A 32 -0.54 10.13 11.21
CA LEU A 32 -0.01 10.58 12.49
C LEU A 32 -1.14 10.77 13.50
N ASN A 33 -0.88 10.43 14.76
CA ASN A 33 -1.77 10.79 15.87
C ASN A 33 -1.47 12.18 16.42
N ASP A 34 -2.28 12.61 17.38
CA ASP A 34 -2.22 13.95 17.98
C ASP A 34 -0.91 14.22 18.75
N HIS A 35 -0.13 13.19 19.03
CA HIS A 35 1.19 13.27 19.66
C HIS A 35 2.35 13.12 18.66
N LEU A 36 2.06 13.21 17.35
CA LEU A 36 3.02 13.01 16.25
C LEU A 36 3.62 11.59 16.19
N GLY A 37 3.00 10.62 16.85
CA GLY A 37 3.32 9.20 16.67
C GLY A 37 2.74 8.66 15.36
N VAL A 38 3.39 7.67 14.75
CA VAL A 38 2.91 7.05 13.51
C VAL A 38 1.93 5.93 13.85
N ASP A 39 0.65 6.13 13.54
CA ASP A 39 -0.37 5.09 13.69
C ASP A 39 -0.31 4.11 12.51
N LEU A 40 -0.20 4.63 11.29
CA LEU A 40 -0.09 3.83 10.07
C LEU A 40 1.10 4.26 9.21
N TRP A 41 1.93 3.31 8.81
CA TRP A 41 3.01 3.48 7.85
C TRP A 41 2.69 2.70 6.57
N ILE A 42 2.58 3.40 5.44
CA ILE A 42 2.31 2.77 4.14
C ILE A 42 3.58 2.79 3.29
N GLU A 43 4.01 1.61 2.87
CA GLU A 43 5.17 1.41 1.99
C GLU A 43 4.73 0.78 0.66
N LEU A 44 5.43 1.07 -0.42
CA LEU A 44 5.18 0.46 -1.73
C LEU A 44 6.44 -0.24 -2.24
N GLY A 45 6.24 -1.26 -3.08
CA GLY A 45 7.31 -1.96 -3.78
C GLY A 45 7.84 -3.15 -3.00
N LEU A 46 9.15 -3.39 -3.11
CA LEU A 46 9.82 -4.60 -2.61
C LEU A 46 10.99 -4.21 -1.68
N PRO A 47 10.71 -3.57 -0.53
CA PRO A 47 11.74 -3.10 0.39
C PRO A 47 12.52 -4.27 0.99
N ASP A 48 13.75 -4.00 1.43
CA ASP A 48 14.52 -4.96 2.20
C ASP A 48 13.94 -5.16 3.62
N GLU A 49 14.41 -6.21 4.29
CA GLU A 49 13.99 -6.53 5.66
C GLU A 49 14.30 -5.38 6.64
N ARG A 50 15.41 -4.67 6.44
CA ARG A 50 15.84 -3.57 7.31
C ARG A 50 14.83 -2.42 7.29
N ARG A 51 14.32 -2.06 6.11
CA ARG A 51 13.30 -1.02 5.91
C ARG A 51 11.97 -1.43 6.53
N ILE A 52 11.55 -2.69 6.34
CA ILE A 52 10.31 -3.20 6.95
C ILE A 52 10.41 -3.21 8.48
N LYS A 53 11.53 -3.69 9.03
CA LYS A 53 11.77 -3.69 10.47
C LYS A 53 11.72 -2.28 11.06
N LYS A 54 12.30 -1.30 10.36
CA LYS A 54 12.26 0.12 10.73
C LYS A 54 10.83 0.67 10.72
N ALA A 55 10.02 0.33 9.72
CA ALA A 55 8.61 0.71 9.69
C ALA A 55 7.85 0.11 10.90
N CYS A 56 8.02 -1.20 11.14
CA CYS A 56 7.34 -1.90 12.22
C CYS A 56 7.73 -1.42 13.62
N SER A 57 8.95 -0.88 13.80
CA SER A 57 9.38 -0.30 15.07
C SER A 57 8.89 1.13 15.29
N ARG A 58 8.59 1.87 14.20
CA ARG A 58 8.15 3.27 14.26
C ARG A 58 6.64 3.46 14.27
N ALA A 59 5.88 2.47 13.78
CA ALA A 59 4.44 2.58 13.61
C ALA A 59 3.63 1.58 14.44
N GLN A 60 2.35 1.88 14.66
CA GLN A 60 1.40 0.92 15.25
C GLN A 60 0.95 -0.12 14.24
N ALA A 61 0.77 0.27 12.98
CA ALA A 61 0.47 -0.61 11.85
C ALA A 61 1.36 -0.28 10.63
N VAL A 62 1.70 -1.29 9.85
CA VAL A 62 2.44 -1.16 8.59
C VAL A 62 1.68 -1.85 7.47
N ALA A 63 1.45 -1.14 6.37
CA ALA A 63 0.87 -1.69 5.16
C ALA A 63 1.89 -1.61 4.01
N LEU A 64 2.25 -2.75 3.44
CA LEU A 64 3.12 -2.83 2.27
C LEU A 64 2.29 -3.20 1.03
N PHE A 65 2.41 -2.41 -0.04
CA PHE A 65 1.81 -2.71 -1.34
C PHE A 65 2.89 -3.19 -2.31
N ALA A 66 2.99 -4.51 -2.46
CA ALA A 66 3.87 -5.17 -3.41
C ALA A 66 3.26 -5.18 -4.82
N TYR A 67 4.10 -4.96 -5.82
CA TYR A 67 3.74 -4.98 -7.25
C TYR A 67 4.99 -5.38 -8.06
N ASN A 68 4.87 -5.53 -9.40
CA ASN A 68 5.88 -6.12 -10.29
C ASN A 68 5.96 -7.65 -10.12
N SER A 69 5.03 -8.36 -10.75
CA SER A 69 4.70 -9.76 -10.45
C SER A 69 5.94 -10.67 -10.31
N ARG A 70 6.83 -10.63 -11.31
CA ARG A 70 8.03 -11.50 -11.32
C ARG A 70 8.97 -11.22 -10.16
N ALA A 71 9.26 -9.94 -9.89
CA ALA A 71 10.17 -9.57 -8.81
C ALA A 71 9.50 -9.78 -7.44
N ALA A 72 8.20 -9.50 -7.35
CA ALA A 72 7.42 -9.60 -6.12
C ALA A 72 7.31 -11.04 -5.63
N GLU A 73 7.04 -12.00 -6.52
CA GLU A 73 6.98 -13.43 -6.19
C GLU A 73 8.33 -13.95 -5.66
N ILE A 74 9.43 -13.60 -6.33
CA ILE A 74 10.78 -13.98 -5.88
C ILE A 74 11.08 -13.35 -4.51
N TRP A 75 10.77 -12.07 -4.36
CA TRP A 75 10.94 -11.36 -3.10
C TRP A 75 10.11 -12.01 -1.98
N TRP A 76 8.87 -12.39 -2.25
CA TRP A 76 7.99 -13.00 -1.26
C TRP A 76 8.51 -14.36 -0.82
N GLN A 77 8.89 -15.23 -1.76
CA GLN A 77 9.48 -16.54 -1.45
C GLN A 77 10.72 -16.44 -0.56
N GLN A 78 11.54 -15.40 -0.73
CA GLN A 78 12.76 -15.19 0.06
C GLN A 78 12.50 -14.59 1.45
N ASN A 79 11.40 -13.85 1.62
CA ASN A 79 11.18 -13.03 2.81
C ASN A 79 10.00 -13.48 3.68
N GLN A 80 9.03 -14.24 3.16
CA GLN A 80 7.80 -14.64 3.85
C GLN A 80 8.04 -15.16 5.28
N SER A 81 8.93 -16.14 5.44
CA SER A 81 9.20 -16.73 6.76
C SER A 81 9.77 -15.74 7.77
N LYS A 82 10.54 -14.76 7.31
CA LYS A 82 11.11 -13.71 8.19
C LYS A 82 10.08 -12.65 8.52
N LEU A 83 9.27 -12.26 7.52
CA LEU A 83 8.29 -11.20 7.65
C LEU A 83 7.07 -11.60 8.48
N ALA A 84 6.78 -12.90 8.57
CA ALA A 84 5.77 -13.46 9.47
C ALA A 84 6.01 -13.13 10.95
N ALA A 85 7.24 -12.78 11.34
CA ALA A 85 7.57 -12.38 12.71
C ALA A 85 7.08 -10.96 13.08
N TYR A 86 6.58 -10.16 12.11
CA TYR A 86 6.10 -8.80 12.34
C TYR A 86 4.56 -8.77 12.40
N PRO A 87 3.93 -8.84 13.58
CA PRO A 87 2.47 -8.90 13.71
C PRO A 87 1.75 -7.63 13.25
N LYS A 88 2.47 -6.49 13.23
CA LYS A 88 1.95 -5.19 12.76
C LYS A 88 1.95 -5.03 11.24
N LEU A 89 2.55 -5.98 10.52
CA LEU A 89 2.76 -5.89 9.07
C LEU A 89 1.64 -6.59 8.31
N THR A 90 1.00 -5.84 7.44
CA THR A 90 0.10 -6.33 6.40
C THR A 90 0.75 -6.13 5.03
N ILE A 91 0.71 -7.15 4.17
CA ILE A 91 1.26 -7.12 2.82
C ILE A 91 0.14 -7.40 1.82
N TRP A 92 -0.13 -6.40 0.98
CA TRP A 92 -1.04 -6.47 -0.15
C TRP A 92 -0.24 -6.61 -1.43
N TYR A 93 -0.69 -7.50 -2.30
CA TYR A 93 -0.13 -7.68 -3.64
C TYR A 93 -1.14 -7.26 -4.70
N LEU A 94 -0.66 -6.54 -5.71
CA LEU A 94 -1.40 -6.20 -6.92
C LEU A 94 -0.62 -6.70 -8.14
N ASP A 95 -1.28 -7.50 -8.98
CA ASP A 95 -0.69 -8.02 -10.21
C ASP A 95 -0.53 -6.93 -11.29
N ASP A 96 0.31 -7.21 -12.29
CA ASP A 96 0.65 -6.25 -13.32
C ASP A 96 -0.54 -5.90 -14.24
N ALA A 97 -1.51 -6.80 -14.41
CA ALA A 97 -2.69 -6.56 -15.25
C ALA A 97 -3.61 -5.51 -14.60
N GLN A 98 -3.93 -5.69 -13.32
CA GLN A 98 -4.71 -4.72 -12.55
C GLN A 98 -3.96 -3.40 -12.40
N LEU A 99 -2.63 -3.43 -12.17
CA LEU A 99 -1.82 -2.22 -12.08
C LEU A 99 -1.83 -1.41 -13.39
N ALA A 100 -1.77 -2.08 -14.54
CA ALA A 100 -1.85 -1.43 -15.85
C ALA A 100 -3.22 -0.75 -16.05
N LEU A 101 -4.32 -1.43 -15.71
CA LEU A 101 -5.68 -0.87 -15.78
C LEU A 101 -5.85 0.31 -14.83
N LEU A 102 -5.38 0.19 -13.59
CA LEU A 102 -5.39 1.26 -12.60
C LEU A 102 -4.59 2.49 -13.09
N SER A 103 -3.51 2.27 -13.82
CA SER A 103 -2.68 3.36 -14.35
C SER A 103 -3.40 4.17 -15.43
N ALA A 104 -4.40 3.59 -16.11
CA ALA A 104 -5.18 4.27 -17.14
C ALA A 104 -6.13 5.36 -16.59
N PHE A 105 -6.41 5.35 -15.28
CA PHE A 105 -7.18 6.40 -14.60
C PHE A 105 -6.38 7.70 -14.38
N ALA A 106 -5.06 7.67 -14.60
CA ALA A 106 -4.19 8.80 -14.31
C ALA A 106 -4.46 9.98 -15.25
N ASP A 107 -4.87 11.11 -14.69
CA ASP A 107 -4.97 12.39 -15.37
C ASP A 107 -4.42 13.50 -14.45
N ARG A 108 -4.09 14.67 -15.01
CA ARG A 108 -3.63 15.85 -14.25
C ARG A 108 -4.67 16.30 -13.23
N THR A 109 -5.94 16.10 -13.53
CA THR A 109 -7.06 16.36 -12.62
C THR A 109 -8.03 15.21 -12.71
N MET A 110 -8.27 14.54 -11.57
CA MET A 110 -9.08 13.34 -11.49
C MET A 110 -10.29 13.58 -10.59
N THR A 111 -11.44 13.03 -10.98
CA THR A 111 -12.60 12.85 -10.11
C THR A 111 -12.87 11.37 -10.06
N LEU A 112 -12.62 10.76 -8.89
CA LEU A 112 -12.71 9.32 -8.68
C LEU A 112 -13.81 9.03 -7.67
N GLN A 113 -14.55 7.95 -7.91
CA GLN A 113 -15.44 7.33 -6.95
C GLN A 113 -14.90 5.94 -6.62
N ALA A 114 -14.80 5.63 -5.33
CA ALA A 114 -14.35 4.33 -4.85
C ALA A 114 -15.39 3.74 -3.90
N THR A 115 -15.75 2.47 -4.12
CA THR A 115 -16.60 1.69 -3.23
C THR A 115 -15.82 0.49 -2.71
N LEU A 116 -15.75 0.34 -1.39
CA LEU A 116 -15.07 -0.78 -0.73
C LEU A 116 -16.11 -1.76 -0.23
N GLN A 117 -16.09 -2.99 -0.74
CA GLN A 117 -17.04 -4.03 -0.36
C GLN A 117 -16.36 -5.41 -0.38
N GLU A 118 -16.48 -6.14 0.73
CA GLU A 118 -16.00 -7.53 0.84
C GLU A 118 -14.51 -7.72 0.43
N GLY A 119 -13.67 -6.72 0.71
CA GLY A 119 -12.24 -6.73 0.36
C GLY A 119 -11.92 -6.25 -1.07
N SER A 120 -12.94 -6.06 -1.89
CA SER A 120 -12.86 -5.53 -3.26
C SER A 120 -12.91 -4.01 -3.26
N ILE A 121 -12.21 -3.37 -4.20
CA ILE A 121 -12.26 -1.92 -4.43
C ILE A 121 -12.80 -1.68 -5.82
N TRP A 122 -14.02 -1.15 -5.93
CA TRP A 122 -14.58 -0.68 -7.19
C TRP A 122 -14.19 0.77 -7.40
N LEU A 123 -13.38 1.05 -8.41
CA LEU A 123 -12.89 2.37 -8.76
C LEU A 123 -13.49 2.82 -10.09
N SER A 124 -14.13 3.99 -10.11
CA SER A 124 -14.72 4.55 -11.31
C SER A 124 -14.40 6.03 -11.47
N ASP A 125 -14.30 6.46 -12.73
CA ASP A 125 -14.31 7.87 -13.15
C ASP A 125 -15.41 8.08 -14.23
N ALA A 126 -15.38 9.19 -14.96
CA ALA A 126 -16.38 9.48 -16.00
C ALA A 126 -16.31 8.55 -17.23
N ARG A 127 -15.24 7.77 -17.42
CA ARG A 127 -14.92 6.98 -18.62
C ARG A 127 -14.62 5.51 -18.31
N ASN A 128 -14.12 5.23 -17.12
CA ASN A 128 -13.57 3.94 -16.72
C ASN A 128 -14.29 3.42 -15.47
N ASN A 129 -14.40 2.10 -15.39
CA ASN A 129 -14.81 1.38 -14.19
C ASN A 129 -13.93 0.14 -14.05
N LEU A 130 -13.34 -0.05 -12.88
CA LEU A 130 -12.38 -1.10 -12.59
C LEU A 130 -12.66 -1.71 -11.23
N GLU A 131 -12.83 -3.02 -11.20
CA GLU A 131 -12.76 -3.79 -9.97
C GLU A 131 -11.30 -4.12 -9.65
N ILE A 132 -10.87 -3.85 -8.42
CA ILE A 132 -9.52 -4.11 -7.94
C ILE A 132 -9.60 -5.11 -6.78
N GLN A 133 -8.86 -6.20 -6.94
CA GLN A 133 -8.70 -7.27 -5.97
C GLN A 133 -7.25 -7.28 -5.47
N LEU A 134 -7.06 -6.87 -4.22
CA LEU A 134 -5.76 -6.92 -3.57
C LEU A 134 -5.58 -8.25 -2.85
N THR A 135 -4.57 -9.01 -3.24
CA THR A 135 -4.25 -10.29 -2.59
C THR A 135 -3.52 -10.02 -1.28
N ALA A 136 -4.05 -10.51 -0.16
CA ALA A 136 -3.35 -10.48 1.12
C ALA A 136 -2.29 -11.59 1.15
N TRP A 137 -1.01 -11.23 1.07
CA TRP A 137 0.10 -12.17 1.31
C TRP A 137 0.36 -12.36 2.79
N GLN A 138 0.15 -11.31 3.59
CA GLN A 138 0.17 -11.35 5.04
C GLN A 138 -0.86 -10.37 5.57
N ALA A 139 -1.66 -10.77 6.55
CA ALA A 139 -2.54 -9.88 7.29
C ALA A 139 -2.02 -9.74 8.72
N SER A 140 -2.07 -8.53 9.28
CA SER A 140 -1.82 -8.34 10.72
C SER A 140 -2.86 -9.13 11.51
N ALA A 141 -2.42 -9.77 12.60
CA ALA A 141 -3.27 -10.53 13.51
C ALA A 141 -4.15 -9.62 14.37
#